data_AF-A0A3S0VYP8-F1
#
_entry.id   AF-A0A3S0VYP8-F1
#
_cell.length_a   1.000
_cell.length_b   1.000
_cell.length_c   1.000
_cell.angle_alpha   90.00
_cell.angle_beta   90.00
_cell.angle_gamma   90.00
#
_symmetry.space_group_name_H-M   'P 1'
#
loop_
_entity.id
_entity.type
_entity.pdbx_description
1 polymer ?
#
loop_
_entity_poly.entity_id
_entity_poly.type
_entity_poly.pdbx_seq_one_letter_code
_entity_poly.pdbx_strand_id
1 'polypeptide(L)'
;QALGVPETALLRENQSANTAQNALYSQQLLAARGLQRILLVTSALHMPRALAHFRATGLETIPASTDVEVVPRMEQTVLAWLPDAGALERSSRTFKEYLGLVACRWRRQCG
;
A
#
# COMPACT_ATOMS: atom_id res chain seq x y z
N GLN A 1 -17.22 -12.69 -13.96
CA GLN A 1 -16.16 -13.21 -13.08
C GLN A 1 -14.83 -12.87 -13.71
N ALA A 2 -14.08 -11.91 -13.16
CA ALA A 2 -12.83 -11.43 -13.75
C ALA A 2 -11.67 -11.87 -12.84
N LEU A 3 -10.62 -12.47 -13.43
CA LEU A 3 -9.35 -12.92 -12.80
C LEU A 3 -9.28 -14.32 -12.18
N GLY A 4 -10.33 -15.15 -12.26
CA GLY A 4 -10.25 -16.57 -11.85
C GLY A 4 -10.12 -16.82 -10.34
N VAL A 5 -10.35 -15.80 -9.51
CA VAL A 5 -10.36 -15.92 -8.04
C VAL A 5 -11.70 -16.50 -7.58
N PRO A 6 -11.72 -17.57 -6.76
CA PRO A 6 -12.97 -18.15 -6.26
C PRO A 6 -13.68 -17.18 -5.31
N GLU A 7 -15.01 -17.16 -5.33
CA GLU A 7 -15.80 -16.25 -4.48
C GLU A 7 -15.58 -16.47 -2.99
N THR A 8 -15.29 -17.71 -2.58
CA THR A 8 -14.94 -18.06 -1.19
C THR A 8 -13.65 -17.41 -0.70
N ALA A 9 -12.77 -16.99 -1.61
CA ALA A 9 -11.55 -16.24 -1.29
C ALA A 9 -11.77 -14.72 -1.31
N LEU A 10 -12.96 -14.24 -1.70
CA LEU A 10 -13.28 -12.81 -1.76
C LEU A 10 -14.04 -12.38 -0.52
N LEU A 11 -13.41 -11.47 0.24
CA LEU A 11 -14.05 -10.79 1.36
C LEU A 11 -14.24 -9.32 0.97
N ARG A 12 -15.48 -8.83 1.05
CA ARG A 12 -15.82 -7.46 0.71
C ARG A 12 -16.23 -6.69 1.96
N GLU A 13 -15.61 -5.53 2.13
CA GLU A 13 -15.98 -4.52 3.11
C GLU A 13 -16.62 -3.36 2.32
N ASN A 14 -17.91 -3.08 2.56
CA ASN A 14 -18.71 -2.15 1.75
C ASN A 14 -19.37 -1.03 2.60
N GLN A 15 -18.99 -0.89 3.87
CA GLN A 15 -19.60 0.04 4.83
C GLN A 15 -18.76 1.29 5.07
N SER A 16 -17.48 1.28 4.69
CA SER A 16 -16.59 2.42 4.89
C SER A 16 -16.88 3.59 3.96
N ALA A 17 -16.86 4.81 4.52
CA ALA A 17 -16.96 6.08 3.79
C ALA A 17 -15.61 6.80 3.66
N ASN A 18 -14.57 6.31 4.36
CA ASN A 18 -13.22 6.86 4.31
C ASN A 18 -12.17 5.77 4.60
N THR A 19 -10.89 6.11 4.38
CA THR A 19 -9.77 5.16 4.51
C THR A 19 -9.55 4.67 5.94
N ALA A 20 -9.85 5.48 6.96
CA ALA A 20 -9.73 5.08 8.36
C ALA A 20 -10.79 4.02 8.73
N GLN A 21 -12.04 4.25 8.33
CA GLN A 21 -13.13 3.27 8.48
C GLN A 21 -12.84 1.99 7.71
N ASN A 22 -12.30 2.10 6.49
CA ASN A 22 -11.94 0.93 5.70
C ASN A 22 -10.89 0.07 6.42
N ALA A 23 -9.85 0.70 6.99
CA ALA A 23 -8.84 -0.02 7.76
C ALA A 23 -9.44 -0.72 8.99
N LEU A 24 -10.31 -0.03 9.75
CA LEU A 24 -10.93 -0.57 10.95
C LEU A 24 -11.88 -1.73 10.64
N TYR A 25 -12.80 -1.55 9.69
CA TYR A 25 -13.78 -2.57 9.34
C TYR A 25 -13.13 -3.78 8.65
N SER A 26 -12.10 -3.54 7.83
CA SER A 26 -11.29 -4.62 7.28
C SER A 26 -10.58 -5.39 8.38
N GLN A 27 -10.02 -4.72 9.39
CA GLN A 27 -9.38 -5.39 10.53
C GLN A 27 -10.38 -6.26 11.30
N GLN A 28 -11.61 -5.79 11.54
CA GLN A 28 -12.64 -6.58 12.22
C GLN A 28 -13.02 -7.82 11.41
N LEU A 29 -13.17 -7.68 10.08
CA LEU A 29 -13.51 -8.77 9.16
C LEU A 29 -12.40 -9.84 9.11
N LEU A 30 -11.15 -9.41 9.16
CA LEU A 30 -9.96 -10.27 9.17
C LEU A 30 -9.78 -10.96 10.53
N ALA A 31 -9.98 -10.24 11.63
CA ALA A 31 -9.88 -10.76 12.99
C ALA A 31 -10.89 -11.88 13.25
N ALA A 32 -12.12 -11.76 12.73
CA ALA A 32 -13.14 -12.81 12.80
C ALA A 32 -12.71 -14.12 12.12
N ARG A 33 -11.66 -14.10 11.29
CA ARG A 33 -11.08 -15.26 10.60
C ARG A 33 -9.68 -15.63 11.10
N GLY A 34 -9.20 -15.00 12.17
CA GLY A 34 -7.86 -15.21 12.70
C GLY A 34 -6.74 -14.68 11.80
N LEU A 35 -7.05 -13.78 10.86
CA LEU A 35 -6.06 -13.19 9.95
C LEU A 35 -5.51 -11.89 10.54
N GLN A 36 -4.18 -11.76 10.60
CA GLN A 36 -3.49 -10.59 11.14
C GLN A 36 -2.46 -9.97 10.20
N ARG A 37 -2.01 -10.74 9.19
CA ARG A 37 -1.02 -10.30 8.21
C ARG A 37 -1.67 -10.12 6.85
N ILE A 38 -1.45 -8.97 6.23
CA ILE A 38 -2.07 -8.61 4.95
C ILE A 38 -1.07 -8.03 3.96
N LEU A 39 -1.37 -8.21 2.67
CA LEU A 39 -0.80 -7.43 1.58
C LEU A 39 -1.75 -6.27 1.28
N LEU A 40 -1.29 -5.04 1.48
CA LEU A 40 -2.05 -3.84 1.18
C LEU A 40 -1.73 -3.35 -0.23
N VAL A 41 -2.70 -3.49 -1.12
CA VAL A 41 -2.57 -3.11 -2.54
C VAL A 41 -3.27 -1.78 -2.79
N THR A 42 -2.52 -0.76 -3.22
CA THR A 42 -3.04 0.55 -3.65
C THR A 42 -1.98 1.28 -4.51
N SER A 43 -2.28 2.47 -5.02
CA SER A 43 -1.31 3.27 -5.78
C SER A 43 -0.14 3.72 -4.91
N ALA A 44 1.04 3.94 -5.51
CA ALA A 44 2.22 4.39 -4.78
C ALA A 44 1.99 5.75 -4.10
N LEU A 45 1.20 6.64 -4.73
CA LEU A 45 0.82 7.96 -4.22
C LEU A 45 -0.03 7.86 -2.94
N HIS A 46 -0.91 6.85 -2.85
CA HIS A 46 -1.82 6.67 -1.71
C HIS A 46 -1.27 5.75 -0.63
N MET A 47 -0.21 5.01 -0.92
CA MET A 47 0.39 4.04 -0.01
C MET A 47 0.77 4.61 1.36
N PRO A 48 1.38 5.82 1.50
CA PRO A 48 1.72 6.36 2.81
C PRO A 48 0.49 6.59 3.69
N ARG A 49 -0.58 7.16 3.12
CA ARG A 49 -1.85 7.41 3.81
C ARG A 49 -2.50 6.10 4.22
N ALA A 50 -2.57 5.12 3.31
CA ALA A 50 -3.19 3.84 3.59
C ALA A 50 -2.42 3.06 4.68
N LEU A 51 -1.08 3.02 4.61
CA LEU A 51 -0.25 2.39 5.63
C LEU A 51 -0.45 3.00 7.03
N ALA A 52 -0.59 4.33 7.12
CA ALA A 52 -0.83 4.98 8.41
C ALA A 52 -2.12 4.47 9.07
N HIS A 53 -3.21 4.35 8.30
CA HIS A 53 -4.48 3.83 8.82
C HIS A 53 -4.44 2.34 9.14
N PHE A 54 -3.87 1.51 8.26
CA PHE A 54 -3.84 0.06 8.47
C PHE A 54 -2.86 -0.40 9.56
N ARG A 55 -1.74 0.31 9.77
CA ARG A 55 -0.84 0.03 10.90
C ARG A 55 -1.48 0.42 12.24
N ALA A 56 -2.29 1.47 12.27
CA ALA A 56 -2.98 1.91 13.49
C ALA A 56 -4.00 0.88 14.00
N THR A 57 -4.46 -0.07 13.17
CA THR A 57 -5.38 -1.15 13.60
C THR A 57 -4.66 -2.37 14.19
N GLY A 58 -3.32 -2.37 14.20
CA GLY A 58 -2.51 -3.47 14.70
C GLY A 58 -2.30 -4.61 13.70
N LEU A 59 -2.74 -4.47 12.45
CA LEU A 59 -2.46 -5.45 11.39
C LEU A 59 -0.99 -5.41 10.95
N GLU A 60 -0.39 -6.58 10.74
CA GLU A 60 0.91 -6.70 10.09
C GLU A 60 0.74 -6.44 8.59
N THR A 61 0.92 -5.17 8.22
CA THR A 61 0.61 -4.67 6.88
C THR A 61 1.86 -4.62 6.01
N ILE A 62 1.87 -5.42 4.93
CA ILE A 62 2.93 -5.46 3.92
C ILE A 62 2.44 -4.68 2.70
N PRO A 63 3.11 -3.60 2.29
CA PRO A 63 2.64 -2.80 1.17
C PRO A 63 2.97 -3.46 -0.17
N ALA A 64 2.08 -3.33 -1.15
CA ALA A 64 2.22 -3.85 -2.50
C ALA A 64 1.64 -2.83 -3.51
N SER A 65 2.44 -1.83 -3.89
CA SER A 65 1.98 -0.73 -4.76
C SER A 65 1.82 -1.16 -6.21
N THR A 66 0.76 -0.68 -6.89
CA THR A 66 0.49 -1.01 -8.30
C THR A 66 1.16 -0.06 -9.30
N ASP A 67 1.36 1.21 -8.93
CA ASP A 67 1.71 2.29 -9.88
C ASP A 67 3.16 2.76 -9.71
N VAL A 68 4.11 1.84 -9.81
CA VAL A 68 5.54 2.21 -9.85
C VAL A 68 5.87 2.67 -11.28
N GLU A 69 5.44 3.87 -11.65
CA GLU A 69 5.92 4.50 -12.87
C GLU A 69 7.40 4.88 -12.69
N VAL A 70 8.27 4.27 -13.48
CA VAL A 70 9.66 4.69 -13.64
C VAL A 70 9.66 5.90 -14.56
N VAL A 71 9.52 7.10 -14.01
CA VAL A 71 9.55 8.33 -14.83
C VAL A 71 11.01 8.67 -15.20
N PRO A 72 11.37 8.84 -16.49
CA PRO A 72 12.65 9.36 -16.90
C PRO A 72 12.75 10.86 -16.57
N ARG A 73 13.93 11.30 -16.14
CA ARG A 73 14.30 12.68 -15.80
C ARG A 73 13.98 13.65 -16.95
N MET A 74 13.08 14.62 -16.75
CA MET A 74 13.04 15.84 -17.56
C MET A 74 12.54 17.07 -16.79
N GLU A 75 13.44 18.06 -16.73
CA GLU A 75 13.30 19.52 -16.80
C GLU A 75 12.15 20.23 -16.06
N GLN A 76 12.57 21.15 -15.20
CA GLN A 76 11.78 22.02 -14.34
C GLN A 76 10.98 23.04 -15.16
N THR A 77 9.66 23.14 -14.97
CA THR A 77 8.88 24.29 -15.44
C THR A 77 7.64 24.50 -14.59
N VAL A 78 7.61 25.62 -13.85
CA VAL A 78 6.52 26.54 -13.43
C VAL A 78 5.18 25.98 -12.88
N LEU A 79 4.92 24.68 -12.91
CA LEU A 79 3.73 23.98 -12.38
C LEU A 79 3.81 23.66 -10.87
N ALA A 80 4.65 24.35 -10.13
CA ALA A 80 4.88 24.19 -8.68
C ALA A 80 3.67 24.57 -7.79
N TRP A 81 2.54 24.96 -8.39
CA TRP A 81 1.25 25.18 -7.72
C TRP A 81 0.37 23.92 -7.67
N LEU A 82 0.77 22.82 -8.32
CA LEU A 82 0.22 21.49 -8.09
C LEU A 82 1.03 20.80 -6.98
N PRO A 83 0.37 20.05 -6.07
CA PRO A 83 0.95 19.60 -4.82
C PRO A 83 2.25 18.80 -5.04
N ASP A 84 3.35 19.50 -4.75
CA ASP A 84 4.75 19.13 -4.56
C ASP A 84 5.20 17.74 -5.05
N ALA A 85 5.75 17.71 -6.26
CA ALA A 85 6.53 16.58 -6.79
C ALA A 85 7.77 16.24 -5.93
N GLY A 86 8.25 17.16 -5.07
CA GLY A 86 9.36 16.93 -4.14
C GLY A 86 8.98 16.15 -2.87
N ALA A 87 7.70 16.15 -2.45
CA ALA A 87 7.18 15.28 -1.39
C ALA A 87 6.94 13.85 -1.92
N LEU A 88 6.58 13.74 -3.20
CA LEU A 88 6.40 12.48 -3.93
C LEU A 88 7.73 11.77 -4.20
N GLU A 89 8.79 12.51 -4.55
CA GLU A 89 10.13 11.95 -4.78
C GLU A 89 10.73 11.34 -3.50
N ARG A 90 10.57 12.03 -2.35
CA ARG A 90 11.05 11.54 -1.04
C ARG A 90 10.28 10.31 -0.55
N SER A 91 8.98 10.24 -0.83
CA SER A 91 8.14 9.08 -0.48
C SER A 91 8.45 7.86 -1.34
N SER A 92 8.73 8.05 -2.64
CA SER A 92 9.09 6.95 -3.58
C SER A 92 10.45 6.33 -3.26
N ARG A 93 11.45 7.14 -2.91
CA ARG A 93 12.80 6.65 -2.57
C ARG A 93 12.82 5.81 -1.29
N THR A 94 12.15 6.29 -0.24
CA THR A 94 12.03 5.59 1.04
C THR A 94 11.26 4.27 0.91
N PHE A 95 10.25 4.23 0.02
CA PHE A 95 9.42 3.04 -0.19
C PHE A 95 10.14 1.95 -1.01
N LYS A 96 10.97 2.33 -2.00
CA LYS A 96 11.84 1.38 -2.71
C LYS A 96 12.84 0.70 -1.77
N GLU A 97 13.45 1.45 -0.85
CA GLU A 97 14.38 0.90 0.14
C GLU A 97 13.65 -0.05 1.11
N TYR A 98 12.44 0.30 1.56
CA TYR A 98 11.64 -0.58 2.43
C TYR A 98 11.22 -1.88 1.75
N LEU A 99 10.73 -1.83 0.50
CA LEU A 99 10.41 -3.03 -0.27
C LEU A 99 11.66 -3.86 -0.59
N GLY A 100 12.79 -3.22 -0.89
CA GLY A 100 14.08 -3.90 -1.08
C GLY A 100 14.53 -4.68 0.16
N LEU A 101 14.36 -4.08 1.35
CA LEU A 101 14.67 -4.72 2.62
C LEU A 101 13.71 -5.89 2.94
N VAL A 102 12.41 -5.73 2.70
CA VAL A 102 11.41 -6.78 2.93
C VAL A 102 11.57 -7.94 1.95
N ALA A 103 11.87 -7.66 0.67
CA ALA A 103 12.17 -8.67 -0.33
C ALA A 103 13.48 -9.44 -0.03
N CYS A 104 14.55 -8.76 0.41
CA CYS A 104 15.79 -9.40 0.89
C CYS A 104 15.50 -10.30 2.10
N ARG A 105 14.67 -9.83 3.05
CA ARG A 105 14.29 -10.62 4.24
C ARG A 105 13.44 -11.85 3.90
N TRP A 106 12.62 -11.79 2.85
CA TRP A 106 11.77 -12.92 2.42
C TRP A 106 12.53 -13.97 1.58
N ARG A 107 13.58 -13.59 0.84
CA ARG A 107 14.30 -14.50 -0.07
C ARG A 107 15.44 -15.33 0.54
N ARG A 108 15.83 -15.14 1.81
CA ARG A 108 17.04 -15.79 2.41
C ARG A 108 18.25 -15.81 1.46
N GLN A 109 18.45 -14.73 0.70
CA GLN A 109 19.60 -14.54 -0.19
C GLN A 109 20.11 -13.12 0.01
N CYS A 110 20.77 -12.91 1.13
CA CYS A 110 21.67 -11.78 1.32
C CYS A 110 22.94 -12.41 1.91
N GLY A 111 23.97 -12.52 1.06
CA GLY A 111 25.35 -12.79 1.45
C GLY A 111 26.06 -11.48 1.76
#